data_AF-A0A3P6BQK2-F1
#
_entry.id   AF-A0A3P6BQK2-F1
#
_cell.length_a   1.000
_cell.length_b   1.000
_cell.length_c   1.000
_cell.angle_alpha   90.00
_cell.angle_beta   90.00
_cell.angle_gamma   90.00
#
_symmetry.space_group_name_H-M   'P 1'
#
loop_
_entity.id
_entity.type
_entity.pdbx_description
1 polymer ?
#
loop_
_entity_poly.entity_id
_entity_poly.type
_entity_poly.pdbx_seq_one_letter_code
_entity_poly.pdbx_strand_id
1 'polypeptide(L)'
;MGNETDKKFTWVIKNFSSWRSKCVRSRTFVLSQCQWSLGAFPRGVDNASCFLSLYLVVSNPVSLPSGWRRHAKFSFTLVNQFPGEVSQLREIQYWFDQKDIMQGFQSMIFVFPTLMLEIAGFL
;
A
#
# COMPACT_ATOMS: atom_id res chain seq x y z
N MET A 1 18.24 13.82 20.28
CA MET A 1 18.25 13.13 18.99
C MET A 1 16.81 12.82 18.64
N GLY A 2 16.24 13.44 17.60
CA GLY A 2 14.83 13.24 17.25
C GLY A 2 14.62 11.82 16.76
N ASN A 3 13.72 11.07 17.40
CA ASN A 3 13.32 9.76 16.91
C ASN A 3 12.60 9.96 15.57
N GLU A 4 13.27 9.65 14.48
CA GLU A 4 12.80 9.72 13.09
C GLU A 4 11.80 8.57 12.80
N THR A 5 10.88 8.31 13.72
CA THR A 5 10.01 7.13 13.75
C THR A 5 8.67 7.34 13.06
N ASP A 6 8.33 8.59 12.72
CA ASP A 6 7.13 8.93 11.97
C ASP A 6 7.52 9.55 10.62
N LYS A 7 7.08 8.92 9.53
CA LYS A 7 7.38 9.36 8.17
C LYS A 7 6.16 9.15 7.29
N LYS A 8 5.61 10.24 6.78
CA LYS A 8 4.56 10.21 5.77
C LYS A 8 5.18 9.99 4.39
N PHE A 9 4.77 8.91 3.73
CA PHE A 9 5.11 8.63 2.34
C PHE A 9 3.85 8.69 1.48
N THR A 10 3.89 9.49 0.42
CA THR A 10 2.78 9.63 -0.53
C THR A 10 3.14 8.99 -1.87
N TRP A 11 2.23 8.18 -2.37
CA TRP A 11 2.33 7.55 -3.69
C TRP A 11 1.09 7.90 -4.51
N VAL A 12 1.31 8.56 -5.64
CA VAL A 12 0.26 8.84 -6.62
C VAL A 12 0.29 7.74 -7.67
N ILE A 13 -0.84 7.07 -7.82
CA ILE A 13 -1.09 6.08 -8.85
C ILE A 13 -1.76 6.79 -10.02
N LYS A 14 -1.06 6.88 -11.17
CA LYS A 14 -1.62 7.43 -12.40
C LYS A 14 -2.24 6.32 -13.25
N ASN A 15 -3.31 6.63 -13.97
CA ASN A 15 -3.98 5.72 -14.91
C ASN A 15 -4.39 4.37 -14.28
N PHE A 16 -4.91 4.41 -13.04
CA PHE A 16 -5.31 3.20 -12.30
C PHE A 16 -6.25 2.29 -13.10
N SER A 17 -7.19 2.89 -13.84
CA SER A 17 -8.21 2.20 -14.63
C SER A 17 -7.64 1.45 -15.83
N SER A 18 -6.50 1.87 -16.38
CA SER A 18 -5.89 1.25 -17.57
C SER A 18 -4.95 0.10 -17.23
N TRP A 19 -4.73 -0.20 -15.96
CA TRP A 19 -3.77 -1.22 -15.55
C TRP A 19 -4.31 -2.64 -15.73
N ARG A 20 -3.55 -3.43 -16.47
CA ARG A 20 -3.77 -4.87 -16.67
C ARG A 20 -2.89 -5.74 -15.77
N SER A 21 -1.91 -5.14 -15.09
CA SER A 21 -1.01 -5.83 -14.17
C SER A 21 -1.73 -6.23 -12.89
N LYS A 22 -1.40 -7.43 -12.39
CA LYS A 22 -1.92 -7.95 -11.11
C LYS A 22 -1.63 -7.04 -9.91
N CYS A 23 -0.47 -6.38 -9.94
CA CYS A 23 0.01 -5.52 -8.86
C CYS A 23 0.80 -4.35 -9.43
N VAL A 24 0.73 -3.20 -8.77
CA VAL A 24 1.67 -2.10 -8.98
C VAL A 24 2.37 -1.76 -7.68
N ARG A 25 3.64 -1.38 -7.77
CA ARG A 25 4.48 -1.03 -6.63
C ARG A 25 4.90 0.44 -6.69
N SER A 26 5.01 1.07 -5.53
CA SER A 26 5.64 2.38 -5.40
C SER A 26 7.15 2.28 -5.58
N ARG A 27 7.81 3.45 -5.61
CA ARG A 27 9.25 3.51 -5.31
C ARG A 27 9.54 3.01 -3.90
N THR A 28 10.73 2.48 -3.71
CA THR A 28 11.25 2.12 -2.38
C THR A 28 11.56 3.37 -1.57
N PHE A 29 11.32 3.32 -0.27
CA PHE A 29 11.70 4.34 0.69
C PHE A 29 12.34 3.71 1.92
N VAL A 30 13.29 4.42 2.52
CA VAL A 30 13.97 3.95 3.74
C VAL A 30 13.34 4.60 4.96
N LEU A 31 13.04 3.77 5.95
CA LEU A 31 12.62 4.16 7.30
C LEU A 31 13.18 3.15 8.29
N SER A 32 13.81 3.63 9.37
CA SER A 32 14.41 2.78 10.42
C SER A 32 15.34 1.71 9.86
N GLN A 33 16.20 2.10 8.90
CA GLN A 33 17.18 1.23 8.23
C GLN A 33 16.56 0.03 7.47
N CYS A 34 15.25 0.05 7.23
CA CYS A 34 14.56 -0.94 6.42
C CYS A 34 14.07 -0.29 5.12
N GLN A 35 14.20 -1.02 4.01
CA GLN A 35 13.70 -0.61 2.71
C GLN A 35 12.26 -1.09 2.56
N TRP A 36 11.34 -0.14 2.44
CA TRP A 36 9.91 -0.38 2.32
C TRP A 36 9.38 0.06 0.96
N SER A 37 8.29 -0.53 0.51
CA SER A 37 7.51 -0.10 -0.65
C SER A 37 6.03 -0.36 -0.41
N LEU A 38 5.18 0.35 -1.14
CA LEU A 38 3.74 0.09 -1.16
C LEU A 38 3.40 -0.80 -2.36
N GLY A 39 2.52 -1.77 -2.15
CA GLY A 39 1.94 -2.62 -3.19
C GLY A 39 0.43 -2.42 -3.28
N ALA A 40 -0.06 -2.14 -4.49
CA ALA A 40 -1.49 -2.03 -4.78
C ALA A 40 -1.93 -3.17 -5.70
N PHE A 41 -3.03 -3.83 -5.35
CA PHE A 41 -3.64 -4.90 -6.13
C PHE A 41 -5.06 -4.50 -6.50
N PRO A 42 -5.30 -3.98 -7.73
CA PRO A 42 -6.59 -3.43 -8.13
C PRO A 42 -7.76 -4.42 -8.05
N ARG A 43 -7.48 -5.73 -8.15
CA ARG A 43 -8.46 -6.82 -8.11
C ARG A 43 -8.15 -7.83 -7.00
N GLY A 44 -7.53 -7.37 -5.92
CA GLY A 44 -7.03 -8.24 -4.86
C GLY A 44 -5.80 -9.07 -5.23
N VAL A 45 -5.22 -9.72 -4.21
CA VAL A 45 -4.01 -10.56 -4.37
C VAL A 45 -4.29 -11.83 -5.19
N ASP A 46 -5.53 -12.32 -5.18
CA ASP A 46 -6.01 -13.43 -6.01
C ASP A 46 -6.36 -13.00 -7.45
N ASN A 47 -6.38 -11.70 -7.73
CA ASN A 47 -6.83 -11.11 -9.00
C ASN A 47 -8.29 -11.41 -9.35
N ALA A 48 -9.12 -11.73 -8.36
CA ALA A 48 -10.53 -12.05 -8.51
C ALA A 48 -11.45 -11.21 -7.60
N SER A 49 -10.88 -10.41 -6.71
CA SER A 49 -11.63 -9.51 -5.83
C SER A 49 -12.13 -8.26 -6.56
N CYS A 50 -13.28 -7.77 -6.13
CA CYS A 50 -13.79 -6.45 -6.51
C CYS A 50 -13.28 -5.33 -5.60
N PHE A 51 -12.26 -5.59 -4.77
CA PHE A 51 -11.66 -4.59 -3.90
C PHE A 51 -10.20 -4.33 -4.26
N LEU A 52 -9.79 -3.08 -4.12
CA LEU A 52 -8.39 -2.70 -4.08
C LEU A 52 -7.79 -3.20 -2.76
N SER A 53 -6.72 -3.98 -2.85
CA SER A 53 -5.87 -4.28 -1.71
C SER A 53 -4.63 -3.40 -1.68
N LEU A 54 -4.22 -2.95 -0.50
CA LEU A 54 -3.00 -2.18 -0.28
C LEU A 54 -2.13 -2.85 0.78
N TYR A 55 -0.82 -2.89 0.51
CA TYR A 55 0.17 -3.53 1.37
C TYR A 55 1.42 -2.69 1.55
N LEU A 56 2.01 -2.76 2.73
CA LEU A 56 3.37 -2.35 3.01
C LEU A 56 4.27 -3.59 2.85
N VAL A 57 5.36 -3.44 2.12
CA VAL A 57 6.26 -4.54 1.71
C VAL A 57 7.69 -4.18 2.06
N VAL A 58 8.42 -5.10 2.69
CA VAL A 58 9.89 -5.03 2.80
C VAL A 58 10.49 -5.32 1.42
N SER A 59 11.11 -4.33 0.79
CA SER A 59 11.53 -4.40 -0.62
C SER A 59 12.80 -5.22 -0.86
N ASN A 60 13.66 -5.35 0.15
CA ASN A 60 14.91 -6.09 0.04
C ASN A 60 15.18 -6.94 1.30
N PRO A 61 14.35 -7.97 1.57
CA PRO A 61 14.45 -8.77 2.78
C PRO A 61 15.74 -9.61 2.81
N VAL A 62 16.35 -9.90 1.66
CA VAL A 62 17.60 -10.67 1.54
C VAL A 62 18.81 -9.87 2.04
N SER A 63 18.75 -8.54 2.00
CA SER A 63 19.81 -7.68 2.53
C SER A 63 19.79 -7.57 4.06
N LEU A 64 18.73 -8.06 4.72
CA LEU A 64 18.60 -7.98 6.18
C LEU A 64 19.29 -9.18 6.85
N PRO A 65 19.84 -9.02 8.07
CA PRO A 65 20.49 -10.11 8.79
C PRO A 65 19.58 -11.32 9.02
N SER A 66 20.14 -12.53 9.07
CA SER A 66 19.38 -13.72 9.47
C SER A 66 18.70 -13.51 10.83
N GLY A 67 17.44 -13.90 10.96
CA GLY A 67 16.65 -13.70 12.18
C GLY A 67 16.15 -12.26 12.40
N TRP A 68 16.30 -11.36 11.42
CA TRP A 68 15.66 -10.04 11.46
C TRP A 68 14.15 -10.12 11.74
N ARG A 69 13.69 -9.16 12.54
CA ARG A 69 12.28 -8.86 12.78
C ARG A 69 12.10 -7.35 12.84
N ARG A 70 11.01 -6.83 12.30
CA ARG A 70 10.69 -5.38 12.30
C ARG A 70 9.24 -5.16 12.73
N HIS A 71 9.05 -4.49 13.85
CA HIS A 71 7.74 -3.99 14.23
C HIS A 71 7.46 -2.69 13.48
N ALA A 72 6.29 -2.59 12.87
CA ALA A 72 5.82 -1.34 12.28
C ALA A 72 4.36 -1.10 12.67
N LYS A 73 4.10 0.14 13.12
CA LYS A 73 2.77 0.72 13.21
C LYS A 73 2.61 1.64 12.00
N PHE A 74 1.66 1.36 11.14
CA PHE A 74 1.46 2.15 9.92
C PHE A 74 -0.02 2.28 9.58
N SER A 75 -0.34 3.34 8.85
CA SER A 75 -1.67 3.57 8.32
C SER A 75 -1.64 3.81 6.81
N PHE A 76 -2.71 3.39 6.15
CA PHE A 76 -3.01 3.71 4.77
C PHE A 76 -4.12 4.74 4.72
N THR A 77 -3.85 5.89 4.10
CA THR A 77 -4.87 6.88 3.76
C THR A 77 -5.10 6.83 2.24
N LEU A 78 -6.29 6.41 1.83
CA LEU A 78 -6.74 6.58 0.45
C LEU A 78 -7.43 7.94 0.36
N VAL A 79 -6.72 8.89 -0.25
CA VAL A 79 -7.18 10.28 -0.36
C VAL A 79 -8.27 10.37 -1.42
N ASN A 80 -9.45 10.86 -1.04
CA ASN A 80 -10.48 11.23 -2.00
C ASN A 80 -10.14 12.62 -2.57
N GLN A 81 -10.15 12.73 -3.89
CA GLN A 81 -9.83 13.99 -4.58
C GLN A 81 -11.06 14.89 -4.74
N PHE A 82 -12.28 14.39 -4.50
CA PHE A 82 -13.48 15.19 -4.58
C PHE A 82 -13.70 16.06 -3.32
N PRO A 83 -13.98 17.36 -3.49
CA PRO A 83 -14.29 18.24 -2.37
C PRO A 83 -15.51 17.75 -1.58
N GLY A 84 -15.36 17.60 -0.26
CA GLY A 84 -16.46 17.21 0.65
C GLY A 84 -16.56 15.71 0.93
N GLU A 85 -15.86 14.86 0.18
CA GLU A 85 -15.83 13.43 0.41
C GLU A 85 -14.74 13.00 1.41
N VAL A 86 -15.04 12.00 2.23
CA VAL A 86 -14.14 11.56 3.30
C VAL A 86 -13.07 10.61 2.76
N SER A 87 -11.81 10.89 3.08
CA SER A 87 -10.69 9.98 2.80
C SER A 87 -10.75 8.75 3.72
N GLN A 88 -10.43 7.57 3.19
CA GLN A 88 -10.44 6.35 3.99
C GLN A 88 -9.10 6.13 4.67
N LEU A 89 -9.11 5.91 5.99
CA LEU A 89 -7.94 5.62 6.79
C LEU A 89 -8.08 4.24 7.43
N ARG A 90 -7.05 3.41 7.33
CA ARG A 90 -6.93 2.17 8.12
C ARG A 90 -5.53 2.05 8.70
N GLU A 91 -5.44 1.66 9.97
CA GLU A 91 -4.20 1.52 10.71
C GLU A 91 -4.01 0.06 11.16
N ILE A 92 -2.77 -0.40 11.15
CA ILE A 92 -2.39 -1.73 11.66
C ILE A 92 -1.01 -1.67 12.31
N GLN A 93 -0.79 -2.58 13.25
CA GLN A 93 0.52 -2.90 13.82
C GLN A 93 0.89 -4.31 13.44
N TYR A 94 2.11 -4.51 12.96
CA TYR A 94 2.54 -5.82 12.48
C TYR A 94 4.03 -6.04 12.68
N TRP A 95 4.40 -7.32 12.87
CA TRP A 95 5.77 -7.77 12.91
C TRP A 95 6.13 -8.42 11.58
N PHE A 96 7.03 -7.78 10.84
CA PHE A 96 7.60 -8.31 9.62
C PHE A 96 8.82 -9.17 9.95
N ASP A 97 9.00 -10.25 9.21
CA ASP A 97 10.15 -11.15 9.30
C ASP A 97 10.42 -11.85 7.95
N GLN A 98 11.30 -12.86 7.95
CA GLN A 98 11.67 -13.58 6.73
C GLN A 98 10.51 -14.33 6.07
N LYS A 99 9.49 -14.71 6.84
CA LYS A 99 8.33 -15.44 6.36
C LYS A 99 7.25 -14.48 5.88
N ASP A 100 7.06 -13.39 6.61
CA ASP A 100 6.00 -12.42 6.37
C ASP A 100 6.57 -11.02 6.07
N ILE A 101 6.93 -10.81 4.80
CA ILE A 101 7.52 -9.54 4.32
C ILE A 101 6.49 -8.49 3.89
N MET A 102 5.20 -8.86 3.90
CA MET A 102 4.11 -8.05 3.35
C MET A 102 2.89 -8.09 4.26
N GLN A 103 2.35 -6.91 4.59
CA GLN A 103 1.11 -6.81 5.36
C GLN A 103 0.31 -5.56 4.99
N GLY A 104 -1.01 -5.65 5.09
CA GLY A 104 -1.91 -4.53 4.83
C GLY A 104 -3.37 -4.97 4.86
N PHE A 105 -4.15 -4.46 3.92
CA PHE A 105 -5.60 -4.68 3.89
C PHE A 105 -6.02 -5.23 2.53
N GLN A 106 -6.70 -6.37 2.55
CA GLN A 106 -7.27 -7.00 1.36
C GLN A 106 -8.41 -6.18 0.74
N SER A 107 -9.19 -5.49 1.58
CA SER A 107 -10.34 -4.70 1.13
C SER A 107 -10.22 -3.27 1.65
N MET A 108 -9.51 -2.42 0.91
CA MET A 108 -9.45 -0.99 1.19
C MET A 108 -10.73 -0.31 0.69
N ILE A 109 -10.91 -0.30 -0.63
CA ILE A 109 -12.06 0.29 -1.30
C ILE A 109 -12.57 -0.67 -2.37
N PHE A 110 -13.87 -0.63 -2.60
CA PHE A 110 -14.53 -1.39 -3.64
C PHE A 110 -14.31 -0.74 -5.01
N VAL A 111 -13.92 -1.53 -6.00
CA VAL A 111 -13.59 -1.13 -7.37
C VAL A 111 -14.51 -1.90 -8.31
N PHE A 112 -15.70 -1.36 -8.58
CA PHE A 112 -16.63 -1.94 -9.56
C PHE A 112 -16.06 -1.80 -10.98
N PRO A 113 -16.25 -2.78 -11.90
CA PRO A 113 -15.90 -2.63 -13.32
C PRO A 113 -16.42 -1.33 -13.97
N THR A 114 -17.60 -0.87 -13.59
CA THR A 114 -18.21 0.39 -14.08
C THR A 114 -17.55 1.64 -13.48
N LEU A 115 -17.05 1.55 -12.24
CA LEU A 115 -16.33 2.62 -11.55
C LEU A 115 -14.91 2.83 -12.09
N MET A 116 -14.33 1.88 -12.84
CA MET A 116 -13.08 2.14 -13.57
C MET A 116 -13.26 3.19 -14.68
N LEU A 117 -14.49 3.38 -15.20
CA LEU A 117 -14.82 4.48 -16.11
C LEU A 117 -15.02 5.80 -15.34
N GLU A 118 -15.58 5.76 -14.13
CA GLU A 118 -15.71 6.95 -13.29
C GLU A 118 -14.35 7.40 -12.74
N ILE A 119 -13.47 6.50 -12.29
CA ILE A 119 -12.08 6.80 -11.85
C ILE A 119 -11.24 7.44 -12.98
N ALA A 120 -11.62 7.24 -14.25
CA ALA A 120 -11.02 7.96 -15.37
C ALA A 120 -11.41 9.46 -15.43
N GLY A 121 -12.43 9.88 -14.68
CA GLY A 121 -12.87 11.27 -14.50
C GLY A 121 -12.49 11.90 -13.16
N PHE A 122 -11.68 11.25 -12.32
CA PHE A 122 -11.08 11.83 -11.12
C PHE A 122 -9.73 12.45 -11.53
N LEU A 123 -9.78 13.62 -12.19
CA LEU A 123 -8.63 14.48 -12.47
C LEU A 123 -8.44 15.54 -11.37
#